data_AF-A0A950CKJ2-F1
#
_entry.id   AF-A0A950CKJ2-F1
#
_cell.length_a   1.000
_cell.length_b   1.000
_cell.length_c   1.000
_cell.angle_alpha   90.00
_cell.angle_beta   90.00
_cell.angle_gamma   90.00
#
_symmetry.space_group_name_H-M   'P 1'
#
loop_
_entity.id
_entity.type
_entity.pdbx_description
1 polymer ?
#
loop_
_entity_poly.entity_id
_entity_poly.type
_entity_poly.pdbx_seq_one_letter_code
_entity_poly.pdbx_strand_id
1 'polypeptide(L)'
;MLEREWRAAPQNFRAVAGAARAFTRIVQQRDYALALATGGWRASALFKLEKGNLPVDGLPAAFADDAIEREEIARIAIDRARLHYQQPFDWIVLVGDSDCDVSTAARLGLGFLGIAADANVTVLREAGAQFVLRDYEDFATFMRTVENARPRA
;
A
#
# COMPACT_ATOMS: atom_id res chain seq x y z
N MET A 1 8.38 15.39 16.98
CA MET A 1 9.48 14.49 16.57
C MET A 1 9.57 14.44 15.05
N LEU A 2 8.55 13.95 14.34
CA LEU A 2 8.51 13.88 12.87
C LEU A 2 8.72 15.21 12.14
N GLU A 3 8.19 16.33 12.65
CA GLU A 3 8.42 17.63 12.02
C GLU A 3 9.91 18.04 12.05
N ARG A 4 10.63 17.71 13.13
CA ARG A 4 12.07 17.96 13.22
C ARG A 4 12.84 17.08 12.24
N GLU A 5 12.44 15.81 12.11
CA GLU A 5 13.03 14.87 11.14
C GLU A 5 12.80 15.34 9.70
N TRP A 6 11.58 15.75 9.36
CA TRP A 6 11.26 16.30 8.05
C TRP A 6 12.05 17.57 7.75
N ARG A 7 12.18 18.50 8.70
CA ARG A 7 13.01 19.70 8.52
C ARG A 7 14.49 19.38 8.33
N ALA A 8 15.00 18.33 8.99
CA ALA A 8 16.39 17.92 8.90
C ALA A 8 16.71 17.14 7.61
N ALA A 9 15.77 16.30 7.16
CA ALA A 9 15.95 15.42 6.00
C ALA A 9 14.63 15.28 5.20
N PRO A 10 14.17 16.34 4.51
CA PRO A 10 12.90 16.33 3.79
C PRO A 10 12.86 15.29 2.66
N GLN A 11 14.02 14.89 2.14
CA GLN A 11 14.14 13.84 1.13
C GLN A 11 13.62 12.48 1.60
N ASN A 12 13.65 12.20 2.91
CA ASN A 12 13.18 10.93 3.50
C ASN A 12 11.64 10.82 3.53
N PHE A 13 10.95 11.92 3.24
CA PHE A 13 9.48 11.98 3.18
C PHE A 13 8.98 12.03 1.74
N ARG A 14 9.88 11.96 0.74
CA ARG A 14 9.47 11.91 -0.66
C ARG A 14 8.77 10.59 -0.95
N ALA A 15 7.70 10.67 -1.74
CA ALA A 15 7.06 9.48 -2.28
C ALA A 15 8.04 8.67 -3.13
N VAL A 16 7.85 7.34 -3.14
CA VAL A 16 8.50 6.46 -4.12
C VAL A 16 8.22 6.97 -5.54
N ALA A 17 9.21 6.85 -6.43
CA ALA A 17 9.10 7.33 -7.80
C ALA A 17 7.81 6.84 -8.48
N GLY A 18 7.06 7.77 -9.07
CA GLY A 18 5.79 7.49 -9.74
C GLY A 18 4.56 7.29 -8.83
N ALA A 19 4.69 7.15 -7.51
CA ALA A 19 3.58 6.75 -6.63
C ALA A 19 2.37 7.69 -6.71
N ALA A 20 2.57 9.00 -6.60
CA ALA A 20 1.49 9.98 -6.70
C ALA A 20 0.77 9.95 -8.07
N ARG A 21 1.52 9.72 -9.16
CA ARG A 21 0.97 9.59 -10.52
C ARG A 21 0.18 8.28 -10.67
N ALA A 22 0.71 7.17 -10.19
CA ALA A 22 0.03 5.88 -10.22
C ALA A 22 -1.27 5.93 -9.41
N PHE A 23 -1.22 6.53 -8.22
CA PHE A 23 -2.40 6.77 -7.38
C PHE A 23 -3.47 7.60 -8.12
N THR A 24 -3.09 8.75 -8.67
CA THR A 24 -4.02 9.62 -9.39
C THR A 24 -4.67 8.89 -10.57
N ARG A 25 -3.91 8.05 -11.27
CA ARG A 25 -4.42 7.30 -12.43
C ARG A 25 -5.31 6.13 -12.05
N ILE A 26 -4.99 5.38 -10.99
CA ILE A 26 -5.79 4.21 -10.60
C ILE A 26 -7.13 4.62 -10.00
N VAL A 27 -7.19 5.73 -9.25
CA VAL A 27 -8.46 6.29 -8.72
C VAL A 27 -9.42 6.72 -9.84
N GLN A 28 -8.89 7.04 -11.03
CA GLN A 28 -9.71 7.36 -12.20
C GLN A 28 -10.27 6.10 -12.91
N GLN A 29 -9.76 4.91 -12.59
CA GLN A 29 -10.27 3.64 -13.14
C GLN A 29 -11.49 3.20 -12.33
N ARG A 30 -12.58 2.85 -13.00
CA ARG A 30 -13.84 2.46 -12.32
C ARG A 30 -13.82 1.05 -11.74
N ASP A 31 -12.92 0.21 -12.23
CA ASP A 31 -12.84 -1.21 -11.85
C ASP A 31 -11.95 -1.45 -10.63
N TYR A 32 -11.43 -0.38 -10.02
CA TYR A 32 -10.49 -0.46 -8.89
C TYR A 32 -10.98 0.35 -7.69
N ALA A 33 -10.86 -0.25 -6.52
CA ALA A 33 -11.06 0.38 -5.22
C ALA A 33 -9.72 0.45 -4.48
N LEU A 34 -9.48 1.56 -3.79
CA LEU A 34 -8.28 1.74 -2.97
C LEU A 34 -8.61 1.84 -1.48
N ALA A 35 -7.72 1.31 -0.66
CA ALA A 35 -7.71 1.51 0.79
C ALA A 35 -6.27 1.58 1.31
N LEU A 36 -6.08 2.23 2.46
CA LEU A 36 -4.80 2.31 3.14
C LEU A 36 -4.78 1.42 4.38
N ALA A 37 -3.70 0.67 4.57
CA ALA A 37 -3.41 -0.05 5.80
C ALA A 37 -1.97 0.22 6.20
N THR A 38 -1.73 0.69 7.43
CA THR A 38 -0.38 0.96 7.90
C THR A 38 -0.22 0.71 9.39
N GLY A 39 0.90 0.10 9.78
CA GLY A 39 1.32 -0.03 11.18
C GLY A 39 1.84 1.28 11.80
N GLY A 40 1.74 2.41 11.10
CA GLY A 40 1.99 3.73 11.68
C GLY A 40 0.76 4.27 12.40
N TRP A 41 0.99 5.01 13.49
CA TRP A 41 -0.07 5.81 14.13
C TRP A 41 -0.64 6.82 13.13
N ARG A 42 -1.95 7.04 13.16
CA ARG A 42 -2.71 7.88 12.23
C ARG A 42 -2.07 9.24 12.02
N ALA A 43 -1.76 9.94 13.11
CA ALA A 43 -1.11 11.25 13.04
C ALA A 43 0.23 11.19 12.29
N SER A 44 1.04 10.17 12.55
CA SER A 44 2.34 10.00 11.89
C SER A 44 2.21 9.59 10.42
N ALA A 45 1.26 8.72 10.10
CA ALA A 45 1.02 8.23 8.75
C ALA A 45 0.52 9.37 7.86
N LEU A 46 -0.50 10.12 8.33
CA LEU A 46 -1.03 11.27 7.61
C LEU A 46 0.03 12.35 7.40
N PHE A 47 0.86 12.63 8.40
CA PHE A 47 1.98 13.56 8.23
C PHE A 47 2.94 13.13 7.12
N LYS A 48 3.30 11.83 7.05
CA LYS A 48 4.17 11.30 6.00
C LYS A 48 3.52 11.40 4.61
N LEU A 49 2.24 11.05 4.51
CA LEU A 49 1.47 11.11 3.27
C LEU A 49 1.36 12.54 2.74
N GLU A 50 1.11 13.50 3.64
CA GLU A 50 1.10 14.94 3.33
C GLU A 50 2.46 15.40 2.80
N LYS A 51 3.56 15.10 3.51
CA LYS A 51 4.92 15.52 3.06
C LYS A 51 5.39 14.80 1.80
N GLY A 52 4.83 13.62 1.51
CA GLY A 52 5.02 12.90 0.26
C GLY A 52 4.17 13.41 -0.91
N ASN A 53 3.20 14.31 -0.66
CA ASN A 53 2.22 14.77 -1.64
C ASN A 53 1.40 13.62 -2.27
N LEU A 54 1.00 12.62 -1.47
CA LEU A 54 0.06 11.58 -1.94
C LEU A 54 -1.39 12.02 -1.69
N PRO A 55 -2.26 12.05 -2.72
CA PRO A 55 -3.63 12.55 -2.60
C PRO A 55 -4.59 11.49 -2.05
N VAL A 56 -4.41 11.08 -0.80
CA VAL A 56 -5.16 9.96 -0.19
C VAL A 56 -6.44 10.36 0.52
N ASP A 57 -6.86 11.62 0.40
CA ASP A 57 -8.05 12.14 1.06
C ASP A 57 -9.31 11.40 0.60
N GLY A 58 -10.17 11.06 1.56
CA GLY A 58 -11.42 10.35 1.31
C GLY A 58 -11.28 8.83 1.17
N LEU A 59 -10.06 8.28 1.18
CA LEU A 59 -9.88 6.83 1.15
C LEU A 59 -10.27 6.15 2.47
N PRO A 60 -10.88 4.95 2.40
CA PRO A 60 -10.89 4.01 3.50
C PRO A 60 -9.46 3.75 3.98
N ALA A 61 -9.24 3.84 5.29
CA ALA A 61 -7.91 3.67 5.86
C ALA A 61 -7.97 3.02 7.25
N ALA A 62 -6.94 2.28 7.64
CA ALA A 62 -6.70 1.79 8.99
C ALA A 62 -5.24 1.98 9.42
N PHE A 63 -5.06 2.23 10.72
CA PHE A 63 -3.79 2.65 11.33
C PHE A 63 -3.48 1.84 12.59
N ALA A 64 -2.31 2.05 13.18
CA ALA A 64 -1.94 1.44 14.47
C ALA A 64 -2.87 1.83 15.64
N ASP A 65 -3.61 2.95 15.51
CA ASP A 65 -4.65 3.35 16.45
C ASP A 65 -5.85 2.39 16.45
N ASP A 66 -6.09 1.70 15.34
CA ASP A 66 -7.21 0.79 15.16
C ASP A 66 -6.88 -0.63 15.66
N ALA A 67 -5.63 -1.07 15.50
CA ALA A 67 -5.15 -2.37 15.99
C ALA A 67 -3.61 -2.44 16.07
N ILE A 68 -3.11 -3.36 16.90
CA ILE A 68 -1.67 -3.63 17.03
C ILE A 68 -1.18 -4.55 15.90
N GLU A 69 -1.94 -5.61 15.61
CA GLU A 69 -1.55 -6.62 14.62
C GLU A 69 -1.76 -6.12 13.19
N ARG A 70 -0.74 -6.24 12.34
CA ARG A 70 -0.80 -5.78 10.93
C ARG A 70 -1.92 -6.43 10.13
N GLU A 71 -2.19 -7.70 10.43
CA GLU A 71 -3.30 -8.45 9.85
C GLU A 71 -4.65 -7.81 10.19
N GLU A 72 -4.82 -7.40 11.45
CA GLU A 72 -6.04 -6.74 11.89
C GLU A 72 -6.20 -5.37 11.23
N ILE A 73 -5.12 -4.59 11.15
CA ILE A 73 -5.13 -3.28 10.46
C ILE A 73 -5.58 -3.46 8.99
N ALA A 74 -5.00 -4.43 8.28
CA ALA A 74 -5.38 -4.72 6.90
C ALA A 74 -6.84 -5.18 6.78
N ARG A 75 -7.32 -6.04 7.70
CA ARG A 75 -8.73 -6.47 7.73
C ARG A 75 -9.69 -5.29 7.94
N ILE A 76 -9.40 -4.41 8.89
CA ILE A 76 -10.19 -3.21 9.15
C ILE A 76 -10.21 -2.29 7.91
N ALA A 77 -9.08 -2.11 7.22
CA ALA A 77 -9.02 -1.33 5.99
C ALA A 77 -9.92 -1.93 4.89
N ILE A 78 -9.90 -3.26 4.73
CA ILE A 78 -10.74 -3.98 3.76
C ILE A 78 -12.22 -3.82 4.11
N ASP A 79 -12.61 -3.96 5.38
CA ASP A 79 -14.00 -3.83 5.80
C ASP A 79 -14.51 -2.40 5.63
N ARG A 80 -13.68 -1.39 5.94
CA ARG A 80 -13.97 0.02 5.64
C ARG A 80 -14.11 0.25 4.14
N ALA A 81 -13.31 -0.42 3.31
CA ALA A 81 -13.45 -0.34 1.86
C ALA A 81 -14.77 -0.93 1.37
N ARG A 82 -15.16 -2.11 1.85
CA ARG A 82 -16.45 -2.73 1.52
C ARG A 82 -17.62 -1.81 1.86
N LEU A 83 -17.58 -1.17 3.02
CA LEU A 83 -18.61 -0.21 3.45
C LEU A 83 -18.62 1.06 2.59
N HIS A 84 -17.44 1.58 2.23
CA HIS A 84 -17.30 2.82 1.47
C HIS A 84 -17.72 2.67 0.01
N TYR A 85 -17.26 1.61 -0.65
CA TYR A 85 -17.52 1.40 -2.08
C TYR A 85 -18.86 0.69 -2.33
N GLN A 86 -19.39 -0.04 -1.34
CA GLN A 86 -20.66 -0.76 -1.43
C GLN A 86 -20.76 -1.72 -2.64
N GLN A 87 -19.63 -2.32 -3.01
CA GLN A 87 -19.51 -3.29 -4.11
C GLN A 87 -18.70 -4.51 -3.64
N PRO A 88 -18.97 -5.72 -4.18
CA PRO A 88 -18.11 -6.86 -3.97
C PRO A 88 -16.75 -6.65 -4.68
N PHE A 89 -15.70 -7.25 -4.12
CA PHE A 89 -14.36 -7.27 -4.73
C PHE A 89 -14.06 -8.70 -5.19
N ASP A 90 -13.72 -8.88 -6.47
CA ASP A 90 -13.39 -10.20 -7.04
C ASP A 90 -12.13 -10.78 -6.39
N TRP A 91 -11.12 -9.93 -6.16
CA TRP A 91 -9.96 -10.21 -5.34
C TRP A 91 -9.35 -8.90 -4.83
N ILE A 92 -8.43 -9.01 -3.87
CA ILE A 92 -7.74 -7.88 -3.25
C ILE A 92 -6.24 -8.12 -3.38
N VAL A 93 -5.49 -7.06 -3.71
CA VAL A 93 -4.03 -7.08 -3.81
C VAL A 93 -3.46 -6.14 -2.77
N LEU A 94 -2.61 -6.66 -1.87
CA LEU A 94 -1.84 -5.85 -0.95
C LEU A 94 -0.55 -5.40 -1.66
N VAL A 95 -0.33 -4.09 -1.73
CA VAL A 95 0.88 -3.48 -2.28
C VAL A 95 1.71 -2.96 -1.12
N GLY A 96 2.93 -3.48 -0.95
CA GLY A 96 3.80 -3.18 0.19
C GLY A 96 5.28 -3.36 -0.11
N ASP A 97 6.14 -3.00 0.83
CA ASP A 97 7.59 -2.98 0.64
C ASP A 97 8.34 -3.83 1.67
N SER A 98 7.65 -4.51 2.58
CA SER A 98 8.28 -5.32 3.63
C SER A 98 7.86 -6.79 3.63
N ASP A 99 8.67 -7.64 4.25
CA ASP A 99 8.38 -9.05 4.54
C ASP A 99 7.10 -9.26 5.37
N CYS A 100 6.82 -8.34 6.29
CA CYS A 100 5.59 -8.28 7.06
C CYS A 100 4.37 -8.08 6.16
N ASP A 101 4.49 -7.29 5.08
CA ASP A 101 3.40 -7.07 4.13
C ASP A 101 3.14 -8.34 3.31
N VAL A 102 4.20 -9.04 2.89
CA VAL A 102 4.08 -10.36 2.22
C VAL A 102 3.36 -11.36 3.13
N SER A 103 3.78 -11.44 4.39
CA SER A 103 3.19 -12.33 5.39
C SER A 103 1.74 -11.99 5.69
N THR A 104 1.41 -10.70 5.76
CA THR A 104 0.04 -10.21 5.97
C THR A 104 -0.87 -10.59 4.81
N ALA A 105 -0.41 -10.37 3.58
CA ALA A 105 -1.15 -10.76 2.38
C ALA A 105 -1.41 -12.27 2.34
N ALA A 106 -0.40 -13.09 2.65
CA ALA A 106 -0.53 -14.53 2.67
C ALA A 106 -1.54 -15.03 3.72
N ARG A 107 -1.50 -14.51 4.95
CA ARG A 107 -2.44 -14.89 6.03
C ARG A 107 -3.89 -14.53 5.71
N LEU A 108 -4.09 -13.41 5.04
CA LEU A 108 -5.42 -12.93 4.64
C LEU A 108 -5.90 -13.50 3.30
N GLY A 109 -5.11 -14.35 2.63
CA GLY A 109 -5.45 -14.89 1.32
C GLY A 109 -5.58 -13.80 0.24
N LEU A 110 -4.73 -12.78 0.29
CA LEU A 110 -4.69 -11.68 -0.67
C LEU A 110 -3.64 -11.94 -1.75
N GLY A 111 -3.82 -11.29 -2.89
CA GLY A 111 -2.74 -11.07 -3.83
C GLY A 111 -1.65 -10.18 -3.22
N PHE A 112 -0.42 -10.29 -3.70
CA PHE A 112 0.67 -9.43 -3.23
C PHE A 112 1.53 -8.90 -4.38
N LEU A 113 1.80 -7.59 -4.34
CA LEU A 113 2.78 -6.92 -5.18
C LEU A 113 3.77 -6.15 -4.29
N GLY A 114 5.03 -6.55 -4.36
CA GLY A 114 6.13 -5.88 -3.66
C GLY A 114 6.64 -4.64 -4.40
N ILE A 115 7.00 -3.59 -3.67
CA ILE A 115 7.69 -2.40 -4.19
C ILE A 115 9.05 -2.30 -3.52
N ALA A 116 10.13 -2.40 -4.31
CA ALA A 116 11.49 -2.48 -3.83
C ALA A 116 12.31 -1.22 -4.16
N ALA A 117 11.85 -0.07 -3.66
CA ALA A 117 12.48 1.22 -3.93
C ALA A 117 13.93 1.28 -3.43
N ASP A 118 14.20 0.68 -2.26
CA ASP A 118 15.51 0.61 -1.61
C ASP A 118 16.29 -0.68 -1.94
N ALA A 119 16.01 -1.29 -3.10
CA ALA A 119 16.66 -2.51 -3.59
C ALA A 119 16.52 -3.76 -2.68
N ASN A 120 15.50 -3.80 -1.83
CA ASN A 120 15.18 -4.93 -0.94
C ASN A 120 14.48 -6.12 -1.64
N VAL A 121 14.72 -6.30 -2.95
CA VAL A 121 14.06 -7.34 -3.77
C VAL A 121 14.24 -8.72 -3.15
N THR A 122 15.46 -9.06 -2.71
CA THR A 122 15.76 -10.37 -2.12
C THR A 122 14.88 -10.67 -0.90
N VAL A 123 14.72 -9.71 0.01
CA VAL A 123 13.88 -9.86 1.22
C VAL A 123 12.44 -10.17 0.85
N LEU A 124 11.87 -9.43 -0.11
CA LEU A 124 10.50 -9.67 -0.56
C LEU A 124 10.35 -11.04 -1.23
N ARG A 125 11.32 -11.44 -2.05
CA ARG A 125 11.30 -12.76 -2.73
C ARG A 125 11.40 -13.91 -1.75
N GLU A 126 12.31 -13.81 -0.76
CA GLU A 126 12.48 -14.82 0.29
C GLU A 126 11.25 -14.92 1.19
N ALA A 127 10.57 -13.81 1.46
CA ALA A 127 9.30 -13.80 2.17
C ALA A 127 8.12 -14.38 1.35
N GLY A 128 8.29 -14.61 0.04
CA GLY A 128 7.32 -15.27 -0.82
C GLY A 128 6.66 -14.38 -1.90
N ALA A 129 7.14 -13.14 -2.09
CA ALA A 129 6.59 -12.25 -3.12
C ALA A 129 6.86 -12.78 -4.54
N GLN A 130 5.80 -13.07 -5.28
CA GLN A 130 5.89 -13.50 -6.69
C GLN A 130 6.03 -12.32 -7.66
N PHE A 131 5.53 -11.16 -7.28
CA PHE A 131 5.60 -9.94 -8.07
C PHE A 131 6.32 -8.87 -7.26
N VAL A 132 7.38 -8.32 -7.83
CA VAL A 132 8.16 -7.22 -7.23
C VAL A 132 8.51 -6.25 -8.33
N LEU A 133 8.17 -4.98 -8.14
CA LEU A 133 8.56 -3.86 -8.98
C LEU A 133 9.51 -2.96 -8.20
N ARG A 134 10.33 -2.18 -8.90
CA ARG A 134 11.24 -1.23 -8.25
C ARG A 134 10.47 -0.05 -7.66
N ASP A 135 9.55 0.49 -8.43
CA ASP A 135 8.81 1.72 -8.16
C ASP A 135 7.52 1.74 -9.01
N TYR A 136 6.88 2.89 -9.11
CA TYR A 136 5.62 3.09 -9.84
C TYR A 136 5.81 3.91 -11.13
N GLU A 137 7.04 4.07 -11.64
CA GLU A 137 7.28 4.93 -12.81
C GLU A 137 6.54 4.42 -14.06
N ASP A 138 6.63 3.11 -14.32
CA ASP A 138 5.88 2.44 -15.38
C ASP A 138 4.49 2.00 -14.89
N PHE A 139 3.52 2.89 -15.09
CA PHE A 139 2.13 2.63 -14.71
C PHE A 139 1.51 1.43 -15.44
N ALA A 140 1.90 1.17 -16.70
CA ALA A 140 1.33 0.06 -17.45
C ALA A 140 1.82 -1.29 -16.91
N THR A 141 3.11 -1.37 -16.58
CA THR A 141 3.68 -2.54 -15.90
C THR A 141 3.11 -2.70 -14.49
N PHE A 142 2.93 -1.61 -13.73
CA PHE A 142 2.27 -1.64 -12.42
C PHE A 142 0.87 -2.27 -12.50
N MET A 143 -0.01 -1.75 -13.38
CA MET A 143 -1.38 -2.26 -13.50
C MET A 143 -1.44 -3.71 -13.96
N ARG A 144 -0.65 -4.07 -15.00
CA ARG A 144 -0.55 -5.46 -15.46
C ARG A 144 -0.11 -6.38 -14.32
N THR A 145 0.76 -5.91 -13.45
CA THR A 145 1.22 -6.71 -12.31
C THR A 145 0.14 -6.86 -11.25
N VAL A 146 -0.60 -5.79 -10.94
CA VAL A 146 -1.78 -5.85 -10.05
C VAL A 146 -2.83 -6.85 -10.55
N GLU A 147 -3.12 -6.84 -11.86
CA GLU A 147 -4.09 -7.77 -12.48
C GLU A 147 -3.65 -9.24 -12.40
N ASN A 148 -2.34 -9.50 -12.45
CA ASN A 148 -1.75 -10.84 -12.37
C ASN A 148 -1.46 -11.29 -10.93
N ALA A 149 -1.34 -10.37 -9.98
CA ALA A 149 -1.09 -10.65 -8.57
C ALA A 149 -2.36 -11.14 -7.86
N ARG A 150 -2.93 -12.25 -8.33
CA ARG A 150 -4.13 -12.85 -7.74
C ARG A 150 -3.80 -13.67 -6.49
N PRO A 151 -4.72 -13.78 -5.52
CA PRO A 151 -4.63 -14.76 -4.44
C PRO A 151 -4.37 -16.17 -4.99
N ARG A 152 -3.57 -16.96 -4.26
CA ARG A 152 -3.42 -18.38 -4.58
C ARG A 152 -4.65 -19.14 -4.11
N ALA A 153 -5.16 -20.02 -4.98
CA ALA A 153 -6.23 -20.97 -4.66
C ALA A 153 -5.72 -22.07 -3.72
#